data_AF-A0A973SQ02-F1
#
_entry.id   AF-A0A973SQ02-F1
#
_cell.length_a   1.000
_cell.length_b   1.000
_cell.length_c   1.000
_cell.angle_alpha   90.00
_cell.angle_beta   90.00
_cell.angle_gamma   90.00
#
_symmetry.space_group_name_H-M   'P 1'
#
loop_
_entity.id
_entity.type
_entity.pdbx_description
1 polymer ?
#
loop_
_entity_poly.entity_id
_entity_poly.type
_entity_poly.pdbx_seq_one_letter_code
_entity_poly.pdbx_strand_id
1 'polypeptide(L)'
;LTGSADLYESSGRRPVASINFVTCHDGFTMTDLVSYDHKHNEANAEDNRDGTNDNRSWNCGAEGPVEDPNIMALRRRQRRNFLTTLFLSQGVPMLSHGDEIGRTQRGNNNAYCQDNELAWIDWSMLHTETDLLAFVKALSKLRREHPVFQRRRFFHGRHPDNGKRDLVWLTPAGKEMTAGDWHTGYAKSLMVYLNGEAITEPGPRGERIVDDSFLLLINAHHENLSFTLPGPEFGSGWEPVLDTSHDVVEEAYGDERWQAGDLVAVTSRSFQVLRLPRATP
;
A
#
# COMPACT_ATOMS: atom_id res chain seq x y z
N LEU A 1 -5.99 -5.29 -1.74
CA LEU A 1 -6.74 -4.54 -0.71
C LEU A 1 -7.70 -5.42 0.09
N THR A 2 -8.65 -6.13 -0.51
CA THR A 2 -9.71 -6.87 0.22
C THR A 2 -9.42 -8.35 0.50
N GLY A 3 -8.18 -8.82 0.28
CA GLY A 3 -7.74 -10.17 0.63
C GLY A 3 -8.05 -11.25 -0.42
N SER A 4 -8.35 -10.83 -1.66
CA SER A 4 -8.57 -11.73 -2.80
C SER A 4 -9.69 -12.76 -2.54
N ALA A 5 -10.82 -12.28 -2.03
CA ALA A 5 -12.00 -13.09 -1.73
C ALA A 5 -12.45 -13.94 -2.94
N ASP A 6 -12.32 -13.40 -4.15
CA ASP A 6 -12.56 -14.06 -5.43
C ASP A 6 -11.77 -15.38 -5.61
N LEU A 7 -10.57 -15.48 -5.04
CA LEU A 7 -9.72 -16.68 -5.11
C LEU A 7 -9.91 -17.64 -3.92
N TYR A 8 -10.23 -17.11 -2.74
CA TYR A 8 -10.16 -17.86 -1.48
C TYR A 8 -11.53 -18.16 -0.85
N GLU A 9 -12.50 -17.26 -0.97
CA GLU A 9 -13.78 -17.35 -0.24
C GLU A 9 -14.61 -18.56 -0.68
N SER A 10 -14.69 -18.82 -1.98
CA SER A 10 -15.44 -19.95 -2.56
C SER A 10 -14.93 -21.31 -2.08
N SER A 11 -13.66 -21.39 -1.67
CA SER A 11 -13.02 -22.60 -1.12
C SER A 11 -13.12 -22.71 0.41
N GLY A 12 -13.85 -21.80 1.06
CA GLY A 12 -13.99 -21.75 2.53
C GLY A 12 -12.75 -21.22 3.25
N ARG A 13 -11.73 -20.74 2.52
CA ARG A 13 -10.52 -20.15 3.08
C ARG A 13 -10.79 -18.72 3.53
N ARG A 14 -10.02 -18.26 4.52
CA ARG A 14 -10.11 -16.93 5.12
C ARG A 14 -9.06 -15.98 4.50
N PRO A 15 -9.16 -14.65 4.70
CA PRO A 15 -8.14 -13.71 4.21
C PRO A 15 -6.70 -14.12 4.53
N VAL A 16 -6.47 -14.73 5.69
CA VAL A 16 -5.15 -15.21 6.14
C VAL A 16 -4.52 -16.29 5.25
N ALA A 17 -5.28 -16.90 4.34
CA ALA A 17 -4.74 -17.82 3.34
C ALA A 17 -4.03 -17.09 2.18
N SER A 18 -4.24 -15.78 2.03
CA SER A 18 -3.54 -14.94 1.06
C SER A 18 -2.24 -14.43 1.67
N ILE A 19 -1.11 -14.95 1.20
CA ILE A 19 0.20 -14.33 1.43
C ILE A 19 0.37 -13.25 0.37
N ASN A 20 0.26 -12.00 0.78
CA ASN A 20 0.42 -10.86 -0.11
C ASN A 20 1.90 -10.50 -0.17
N PHE A 21 2.43 -10.31 -1.37
CA PHE A 21 3.77 -9.78 -1.58
C PHE A 21 3.80 -8.98 -2.87
N VAL A 22 4.74 -8.05 -2.96
CA VAL A 22 5.03 -7.30 -4.19
C VAL A 22 6.32 -7.86 -4.81
N THR A 23 7.29 -8.14 -3.97
CA THR A 23 8.64 -8.61 -4.29
C THR A 23 8.92 -9.88 -3.48
N CYS A 24 9.76 -10.76 -4.02
CA CYS A 24 10.30 -11.90 -3.30
C CYS A 24 11.74 -12.14 -3.78
N HIS A 25 12.27 -13.36 -3.62
CA HIS A 25 13.61 -13.70 -4.13
C HIS A 25 13.62 -13.96 -5.64
N ASP A 26 12.47 -14.34 -6.21
CA ASP A 26 12.29 -14.52 -7.65
C ASP A 26 11.84 -13.18 -8.27
N GLY A 27 12.69 -12.58 -9.10
CA GLY A 27 12.43 -11.28 -9.72
C GLY A 27 13.19 -10.14 -9.07
N PHE A 28 12.70 -8.92 -9.26
CA PHE A 28 13.33 -7.71 -8.73
C PHE A 28 13.11 -7.51 -7.22
N THR A 29 14.05 -6.79 -6.60
CA THR A 29 13.82 -6.12 -5.31
C THR A 29 12.85 -4.94 -5.47
N MET A 30 12.35 -4.37 -4.36
CA MET A 30 11.47 -3.19 -4.42
C MET A 30 12.15 -1.98 -5.09
N THR A 31 13.43 -1.76 -4.81
CA THR A 31 14.21 -0.70 -5.46
C THR A 31 14.34 -0.96 -6.96
N ASP A 32 14.61 -2.21 -7.35
CA ASP A 32 14.84 -2.53 -8.76
C ASP A 32 13.53 -2.54 -9.57
N LEU A 33 12.41 -2.93 -8.95
CA LEU A 33 11.07 -2.89 -9.52
C LEU A 33 10.67 -1.49 -10.01
N VAL A 34 11.18 -0.44 -9.36
CA VAL A 34 10.93 0.96 -9.72
C VAL A 34 12.10 1.63 -10.43
N SER A 35 13.17 0.88 -10.74
CA SER A 35 14.40 1.42 -11.32
C SER A 35 14.80 0.79 -12.64
N TYR A 36 14.19 -0.33 -13.04
CA TYR A 36 14.53 -1.04 -14.27
C TYR A 36 13.28 -1.51 -15.03
N ASP A 37 13.25 -1.30 -16.35
CA ASP A 37 12.24 -1.84 -17.27
C ASP A 37 12.65 -3.24 -17.77
N HIS A 38 13.95 -3.52 -17.78
CA HIS A 38 14.51 -4.77 -18.28
C HIS A 38 15.44 -5.41 -17.25
N LYS A 39 15.58 -6.73 -17.34
CA LYS A 39 16.53 -7.49 -16.50
C LYS A 39 17.97 -7.30 -17.00
N HIS A 40 18.89 -7.26 -16.06
CA HIS A 40 20.34 -7.13 -16.25
C HIS A 40 21.03 -8.30 -15.54
N ASN A 41 20.82 -9.52 -16.06
CA ASN A 41 21.33 -10.76 -15.49
C ASN A 41 22.71 -11.15 -16.06
N GLU A 42 23.44 -10.24 -16.71
CA GLU A 42 24.71 -10.52 -17.38
C GLU A 42 25.75 -11.13 -16.42
N ALA A 43 25.70 -10.75 -15.14
CA ALA A 43 26.57 -11.30 -14.09
C ALA A 43 26.39 -12.82 -13.87
N ASN A 44 25.28 -13.42 -14.34
CA ASN A 44 25.01 -14.84 -14.24
C ASN A 44 25.74 -15.66 -15.32
N ALA A 45 26.35 -15.01 -16.31
CA ALA A 45 27.07 -15.64 -17.43
C ALA A 45 26.22 -16.59 -18.31
N GLU A 46 24.90 -16.34 -18.40
CA GLU A 46 23.97 -17.07 -19.27
C GLU A 46 23.44 -16.22 -20.45
N ASP A 47 24.19 -15.20 -20.85
CA ASP A 47 23.83 -14.23 -21.91
C ASP A 47 22.48 -13.53 -21.65
N ASN A 48 22.18 -13.23 -20.37
CA ASN A 48 20.93 -12.60 -19.92
C ASN A 48 19.66 -13.37 -20.36
N ARG A 49 19.75 -14.68 -20.57
CA ARG A 49 18.63 -15.53 -20.99
C ARG A 49 17.79 -16.04 -19.82
N ASP A 50 18.37 -16.11 -18.63
CA ASP A 50 17.75 -16.57 -17.40
C ASP A 50 16.88 -15.47 -16.75
N GLY A 51 15.98 -15.86 -15.84
CA GLY A 51 15.02 -14.95 -15.19
C GLY A 51 13.80 -14.57 -16.06
N THR A 52 12.78 -13.98 -15.44
CA THR A 52 11.53 -13.59 -16.13
C THR A 52 11.72 -12.34 -17.00
N ASN A 53 11.03 -12.30 -18.14
CA ASN A 53 10.95 -11.10 -18.99
C ASN A 53 9.73 -10.22 -18.68
N ASP A 54 8.74 -10.75 -17.95
CA ASP A 54 7.53 -10.01 -17.54
C ASP A 54 7.65 -9.65 -16.05
N ASN A 55 8.30 -8.53 -15.77
CA ASN A 55 8.53 -8.04 -14.40
C ASN A 55 7.42 -7.12 -13.88
N ARG A 56 6.56 -6.59 -14.78
CA ARG A 56 5.60 -5.52 -14.48
C ARG A 56 6.24 -4.34 -13.71
N SER A 57 7.49 -4.03 -14.04
CA SER A 57 8.28 -2.95 -13.46
C SER A 57 8.11 -1.65 -14.23
N TRP A 58 8.61 -0.56 -13.65
CA TRP A 58 8.74 0.72 -14.34
C TRP A 58 9.91 1.52 -13.78
N ASN A 59 10.88 1.84 -14.63
CA ASN A 59 12.11 2.52 -14.24
C ASN A 59 11.94 4.01 -13.84
N CYS A 60 10.71 4.52 -13.91
CA CYS A 60 10.32 5.89 -13.55
C CYS A 60 10.96 6.98 -14.43
N GLY A 61 11.45 6.62 -15.63
CA GLY A 61 11.96 7.55 -16.65
C GLY A 61 13.45 7.41 -16.96
N ALA A 62 14.20 6.61 -16.21
CA ALA A 62 15.61 6.32 -16.48
C ALA A 62 15.93 4.89 -16.07
N GLU A 63 16.75 4.16 -16.82
CA GLU A 63 17.15 2.79 -16.47
C GLU A 63 18.31 2.81 -15.47
N GLY A 64 18.16 2.15 -14.32
CA GLY A 64 19.21 2.01 -13.32
C GLY A 64 19.48 3.26 -12.47
N PRO A 65 20.69 3.40 -11.88
CA PRO A 65 21.05 4.52 -11.00
C PRO A 65 20.94 5.88 -11.72
N VAL A 66 20.44 6.89 -11.01
CA VAL A 66 20.19 8.23 -11.58
C VAL A 66 20.38 9.31 -10.52
N GLU A 67 20.81 10.51 -10.94
CA GLU A 67 21.00 11.69 -10.06
C GLU A 67 19.88 12.73 -10.18
N ASP A 68 18.94 12.56 -11.14
CA ASP A 68 17.80 13.46 -11.31
C ASP A 68 16.89 13.39 -10.06
N PRO A 69 16.77 14.49 -9.29
CA PRO A 69 16.00 14.50 -8.05
C PRO A 69 14.52 14.21 -8.27
N ASN A 70 13.96 14.52 -9.46
CA ASN A 70 12.55 14.26 -9.76
C ASN A 70 12.28 12.76 -9.93
N ILE A 71 13.20 12.05 -10.62
CA ILE A 71 13.11 10.59 -10.79
C ILE A 71 13.33 9.91 -9.43
N MET A 72 14.33 10.34 -8.66
CA MET A 72 14.58 9.81 -7.32
C MET A 72 13.38 9.98 -6.39
N ALA A 73 12.75 11.16 -6.36
CA ALA A 73 11.55 11.41 -5.57
C ALA A 73 10.37 10.54 -6.03
N LEU A 74 10.19 10.39 -7.36
CA LEU A 74 9.15 9.53 -7.92
C LEU A 74 9.37 8.05 -7.53
N ARG A 75 10.60 7.53 -7.61
CA ARG A 75 10.95 6.17 -7.20
C ARG A 75 10.72 5.94 -5.71
N ARG A 76 11.15 6.87 -4.86
CA ARG A 76 10.88 6.83 -3.41
C ARG A 76 9.39 6.72 -3.12
N ARG A 77 8.57 7.56 -3.76
CA ARG A 77 7.11 7.52 -3.66
C ARG A 77 6.53 6.19 -4.19
N GLN A 78 7.03 5.63 -5.29
CA GLN A 78 6.56 4.32 -5.77
C GLN A 78 6.88 3.19 -4.78
N ARG A 79 8.08 3.15 -4.20
CA ARG A 79 8.41 2.18 -3.14
C ARG A 79 7.41 2.29 -1.98
N ARG A 80 7.13 3.52 -1.52
CA ARG A 80 6.15 3.78 -0.46
C ARG A 80 4.73 3.38 -0.85
N ASN A 81 4.29 3.59 -2.09
CA ASN A 81 2.98 3.13 -2.57
C ASN A 81 2.83 1.61 -2.49
N PHE A 82 3.84 0.87 -2.94
CA PHE A 82 3.84 -0.59 -2.89
C PHE A 82 3.82 -1.09 -1.43
N LEU A 83 4.67 -0.52 -0.57
CA LEU A 83 4.70 -0.83 0.85
C LEU A 83 3.36 -0.51 1.53
N THR A 84 2.79 0.67 1.32
CA THR A 84 1.48 1.04 1.88
C THR A 84 0.39 0.09 1.40
N THR A 85 0.37 -0.25 0.11
CA THR A 85 -0.61 -1.20 -0.44
C THR A 85 -0.46 -2.59 0.18
N LEU A 86 0.77 -3.06 0.36
CA LEU A 86 1.08 -4.34 0.98
C LEU A 86 0.62 -4.40 2.45
N PHE A 87 1.03 -3.41 3.24
CA PHE A 87 0.77 -3.37 4.68
C PHE A 87 -0.69 -3.06 5.04
N LEU A 88 -1.44 -2.37 4.18
CA LEU A 88 -2.85 -2.02 4.44
C LEU A 88 -3.86 -2.95 3.75
N SER A 89 -3.38 -3.91 2.95
CA SER A 89 -4.24 -4.96 2.39
C SER A 89 -4.60 -6.03 3.43
N GLN A 90 -5.81 -6.59 3.32
CA GLN A 90 -6.18 -7.81 4.05
C GLN A 90 -5.38 -9.00 3.56
N GLY A 91 -5.08 -9.93 4.48
CA GLY A 91 -4.20 -11.08 4.25
C GLY A 91 -2.95 -11.01 5.12
N VAL A 92 -1.94 -11.80 4.80
CA VAL A 92 -0.64 -11.79 5.51
C VAL A 92 0.40 -11.13 4.61
N PRO A 93 0.93 -9.94 4.96
CA PRO A 93 1.98 -9.32 4.16
C PRO A 93 3.30 -10.05 4.35
N MET A 94 4.00 -10.32 3.24
CA MET A 94 5.37 -10.78 3.20
C MET A 94 6.24 -9.67 2.60
N LEU A 95 7.22 -9.21 3.37
CA LEU A 95 8.22 -8.25 2.95
C LEU A 95 9.50 -9.00 2.55
N SER A 96 10.03 -8.72 1.35
CA SER A 96 11.32 -9.28 0.94
C SER A 96 12.45 -8.62 1.75
N HIS A 97 13.45 -9.40 2.16
CA HIS A 97 14.49 -8.90 3.05
C HIS A 97 15.26 -7.74 2.43
N GLY A 98 15.49 -6.68 3.21
CA GLY A 98 16.26 -5.52 2.78
C GLY A 98 15.47 -4.51 1.93
N ASP A 99 14.24 -4.80 1.53
CA ASP A 99 13.38 -3.79 0.86
C ASP A 99 13.11 -2.60 1.80
N GLU A 100 13.11 -2.81 3.11
CA GLU A 100 12.99 -1.77 4.14
C GLU A 100 14.18 -0.80 4.22
N ILE A 101 15.30 -1.14 3.59
CA ILE A 101 16.50 -0.31 3.49
C ILE A 101 16.92 -0.10 2.02
N GLY A 102 16.02 -0.36 1.08
CA GLY A 102 16.25 -0.06 -0.33
C GLY A 102 17.23 -1.00 -1.04
N ARG A 103 17.35 -2.27 -0.60
CA ARG A 103 18.20 -3.30 -1.25
C ARG A 103 18.00 -3.33 -2.77
N THR A 104 19.10 -3.45 -3.49
CA THR A 104 19.15 -3.54 -4.96
C THR A 104 20.01 -4.74 -5.37
N GLN A 105 19.62 -5.41 -6.44
CA GLN A 105 20.42 -6.41 -7.16
C GLN A 105 20.94 -5.84 -8.49
N ARG A 106 20.92 -4.51 -8.62
CA ARG A 106 21.35 -3.74 -9.80
C ARG A 106 20.64 -4.16 -11.09
N GLY A 107 19.35 -4.48 -10.98
CA GLY A 107 18.56 -4.93 -12.12
C GLY A 107 18.76 -6.40 -12.46
N ASN A 108 19.52 -7.17 -11.67
CA ASN A 108 19.51 -8.62 -11.77
C ASN A 108 18.24 -9.18 -11.09
N ASN A 109 17.33 -9.75 -11.87
CA ASN A 109 16.05 -10.29 -11.37
C ASN A 109 16.10 -11.79 -11.08
N ASN A 110 17.30 -12.39 -11.14
CA ASN A 110 17.53 -13.81 -10.96
C ASN A 110 18.91 -14.05 -10.35
N ALA A 111 19.21 -13.41 -9.23
CA ALA A 111 20.55 -13.44 -8.61
C ALA A 111 20.87 -14.78 -7.89
N TYR A 112 20.36 -15.90 -8.38
CA TYR A 112 20.41 -17.21 -7.72
C TYR A 112 21.83 -17.76 -7.57
N CYS A 113 22.73 -17.43 -8.51
CA CYS A 113 24.13 -17.87 -8.52
C CYS A 113 25.11 -16.81 -8.02
N GLN A 114 24.61 -15.69 -7.49
CA GLN A 114 25.44 -14.57 -7.04
C GLN A 114 25.68 -14.69 -5.53
N ASP A 115 26.84 -15.21 -5.13
CA ASP A 115 27.31 -15.14 -3.74
C ASP A 115 28.32 -14.00 -3.58
N ASN A 116 27.83 -12.77 -3.70
CA ASN A 116 28.61 -11.53 -3.67
C ASN A 116 27.73 -10.31 -3.36
N GLU A 117 28.29 -9.10 -3.49
CA GLU A 117 27.65 -7.82 -3.19
C GLU A 117 26.36 -7.55 -3.99
N LEU A 118 26.08 -8.28 -5.08
CA LEU A 118 24.78 -8.19 -5.76
C LEU A 118 23.67 -8.80 -4.92
N ALA A 119 23.94 -9.89 -4.18
CA ALA A 119 22.92 -10.59 -3.40
C ALA A 119 22.94 -10.22 -1.91
N TRP A 120 24.12 -9.90 -1.36
CA TRP A 120 24.30 -9.60 0.06
C TRP A 120 23.52 -8.37 0.51
N ILE A 121 23.22 -8.30 1.81
CA ILE A 121 22.61 -7.10 2.41
C ILE A 121 23.72 -6.07 2.67
N ASP A 122 23.62 -4.92 2.02
CA ASP A 122 24.45 -3.76 2.32
C ASP A 122 23.89 -3.00 3.52
N TRP A 123 24.46 -3.27 4.71
CA TRP A 123 24.06 -2.62 5.96
C TRP A 123 24.41 -1.13 6.01
N SER A 124 25.28 -0.63 5.13
CA SER A 124 25.59 0.81 5.10
C SER A 124 24.34 1.64 4.71
N MET A 125 23.41 1.03 3.97
CA MET A 125 22.12 1.61 3.55
C MET A 125 21.24 2.08 4.71
N LEU A 126 21.45 1.53 5.93
CA LEU A 126 20.77 2.00 7.14
C LEU A 126 20.98 3.50 7.42
N HIS A 127 22.06 4.09 6.90
CA HIS A 127 22.37 5.50 7.09
C HIS A 127 21.79 6.38 5.97
N THR A 128 21.57 5.82 4.77
CA THR A 128 21.13 6.57 3.59
C THR A 128 19.63 6.44 3.31
N GLU A 129 18.99 5.38 3.79
CA GLU A 129 17.55 5.08 3.62
C GLU A 129 16.82 5.07 4.98
N THR A 130 17.24 5.94 5.89
CA THR A 130 16.68 6.06 7.25
C THR A 130 15.19 6.41 7.22
N ASP A 131 14.78 7.25 6.27
CA ASP A 131 13.39 7.66 6.03
C ASP A 131 12.53 6.48 5.57
N LEU A 132 13.03 5.64 4.66
CA LEU A 132 12.34 4.44 4.20
C LEU A 132 12.15 3.44 5.34
N LEU A 133 13.20 3.21 6.13
CA LEU A 133 13.10 2.31 7.29
C LEU A 133 12.09 2.85 8.33
N ALA A 134 12.10 4.16 8.60
CA ALA A 134 11.12 4.80 9.47
C ALA A 134 9.69 4.64 8.91
N PHE A 135 9.51 4.78 7.59
CA PHE A 135 8.25 4.58 6.91
C PHE A 135 7.72 3.15 7.07
N VAL A 136 8.56 2.13 6.85
CA VAL A 136 8.18 0.72 7.02
C VAL A 136 7.85 0.41 8.48
N LYS A 137 8.59 0.97 9.45
CA LYS A 137 8.28 0.85 10.87
C LYS A 137 6.91 1.45 11.20
N ALA A 138 6.60 2.62 10.67
CA ALA A 138 5.31 3.28 10.87
C ALA A 138 4.16 2.47 10.25
N LEU A 139 4.31 1.95 9.03
CA LEU A 139 3.33 1.04 8.42
C LEU A 139 3.12 -0.24 9.23
N SER A 140 4.21 -0.84 9.72
CA SER A 140 4.15 -2.04 10.55
C SER A 140 3.42 -1.78 11.86
N LYS A 141 3.68 -0.63 12.49
CA LYS A 141 3.00 -0.17 13.70
C LYS A 141 1.51 0.08 13.43
N LEU A 142 1.18 0.84 12.39
CA LEU A 142 -0.20 1.14 11.99
C LEU A 142 -0.98 -0.15 11.75
N ARG A 143 -0.44 -1.08 10.94
CA ARG A 143 -1.08 -2.37 10.72
C ARG A 143 -1.31 -3.10 12.03
N ARG A 144 -0.30 -3.21 12.89
CA ARG A 144 -0.34 -3.95 14.15
C ARG A 144 -1.38 -3.40 15.13
N GLU A 145 -1.49 -2.08 15.22
CA GLU A 145 -2.36 -1.38 16.18
C GLU A 145 -3.83 -1.36 15.75
N HIS A 146 -4.10 -1.55 14.45
CA HIS A 146 -5.44 -1.42 13.88
C HIS A 146 -5.99 -2.75 13.31
N PRO A 147 -6.85 -3.48 14.06
CA PRO A 147 -7.51 -4.70 13.61
C PRO A 147 -8.25 -4.59 12.27
N VAL A 148 -8.68 -3.38 11.85
CA VAL A 148 -9.35 -3.19 10.56
C VAL A 148 -8.49 -3.61 9.36
N PHE A 149 -7.15 -3.60 9.49
CA PHE A 149 -6.20 -4.10 8.46
C PHE A 149 -5.84 -5.58 8.61
N GLN A 150 -6.28 -6.23 9.70
CA GLN A 150 -5.93 -7.61 10.07
C GLN A 150 -7.18 -8.49 10.23
N ARG A 151 -8.17 -8.31 9.35
CA ARG A 151 -9.44 -9.04 9.47
C ARG A 151 -9.24 -10.54 9.23
N ARG A 152 -9.95 -11.33 10.03
CA ARG A 152 -9.99 -12.80 9.90
C ARG A 152 -11.13 -13.28 9.02
N ARG A 153 -12.06 -12.39 8.67
CA ARG A 153 -13.15 -12.62 7.72
C ARG A 153 -13.10 -11.58 6.61
N PHE A 154 -13.64 -11.92 5.45
CA PHE A 154 -13.73 -10.98 4.34
C PHE A 154 -14.66 -9.81 4.66
N PHE A 155 -14.47 -8.71 3.93
CA PHE A 155 -15.46 -7.64 3.91
C PHE A 155 -16.70 -8.10 3.14
N HIS A 156 -17.89 -7.74 3.63
CA HIS A 156 -19.15 -8.08 2.97
C HIS A 156 -19.78 -6.88 2.24
N GLY A 157 -19.33 -5.65 2.51
CA GLY A 157 -19.86 -4.42 1.94
C GLY A 157 -21.23 -4.00 2.52
N ARG A 158 -21.99 -4.92 3.13
CA ARG A 158 -23.22 -4.67 3.88
C ARG A 158 -23.37 -5.67 5.03
N HIS A 159 -23.69 -5.19 6.23
CA HIS A 159 -23.96 -6.04 7.38
C HIS A 159 -25.45 -6.44 7.47
N PRO A 160 -25.78 -7.74 7.69
CA PRO A 160 -27.17 -8.20 7.81
C PRO A 160 -27.93 -7.63 9.02
N ASP A 161 -27.26 -7.55 10.18
CA ASP A 161 -27.97 -7.32 11.45
C ASP A 161 -28.08 -5.85 11.91
N ASN A 162 -27.38 -4.90 11.28
CA ASN A 162 -27.35 -3.49 11.72
C ASN A 162 -27.27 -2.45 10.59
N GLY A 163 -27.22 -2.88 9.32
CA GLY A 163 -27.14 -2.00 8.15
C GLY A 163 -25.83 -1.21 7.99
N LYS A 164 -24.87 -1.31 8.93
CA LYS A 164 -23.56 -0.65 8.79
C LYS A 164 -22.73 -1.36 7.72
N ARG A 165 -21.99 -0.60 6.93
CA ARG A 165 -21.11 -1.12 5.87
C ARG A 165 -19.69 -1.21 6.41
N ASP A 166 -19.07 -2.38 6.27
CA ASP A 166 -17.71 -2.63 6.75
C ASP A 166 -16.64 -2.13 5.78
N LEU A 167 -16.99 -2.05 4.49
CA LEU A 167 -16.16 -1.45 3.44
C LEU A 167 -17.04 -0.74 2.40
N VAL A 168 -16.61 0.43 1.95
CA VAL A 168 -17.25 1.18 0.86
C VAL A 168 -16.20 1.70 -0.11
N TRP A 169 -16.40 1.45 -1.41
CA TRP A 169 -15.60 2.02 -2.48
C TRP A 169 -16.22 3.33 -2.93
N LEU A 170 -15.41 4.37 -3.03
CA LEU A 170 -15.85 5.73 -3.32
C LEU A 170 -15.04 6.28 -4.51
N THR A 171 -15.70 7.03 -5.37
CA THR A 171 -15.07 7.85 -6.41
C THR A 171 -14.28 9.00 -5.78
N PRO A 172 -13.34 9.65 -6.51
CA PRO A 172 -12.67 10.85 -6.02
C PRO A 172 -13.61 11.99 -5.61
N ALA A 173 -14.86 11.99 -6.09
CA ALA A 173 -15.89 12.96 -5.73
C ALA A 173 -16.64 12.60 -4.42
N GLY A 174 -16.19 11.61 -3.66
CA GLY A 174 -16.81 11.22 -2.38
C GLY A 174 -18.11 10.43 -2.50
N LYS A 175 -18.47 9.98 -3.71
CA LYS A 175 -19.67 9.18 -3.97
C LYS A 175 -19.36 7.69 -4.06
N GLU A 176 -20.25 6.84 -3.57
CA GLU A 176 -20.12 5.37 -3.70
C GLU A 176 -20.03 4.95 -5.17
N MET A 177 -19.07 4.07 -5.46
CA MET A 177 -18.85 3.57 -6.80
C MET A 177 -19.99 2.65 -7.23
N THR A 178 -20.48 2.87 -8.45
CA THR A 178 -21.43 2.01 -9.14
C THR A 178 -20.70 0.96 -9.98
N ALA A 179 -21.43 -0.04 -10.49
CA ALA A 179 -20.89 -1.03 -11.43
C ALA A 179 -20.22 -0.38 -12.66
N GLY A 180 -20.79 0.73 -13.16
CA GLY A 180 -20.25 1.44 -14.33
C GLY A 180 -18.90 2.11 -14.04
N ASP A 181 -18.70 2.62 -12.83
CA ASP A 181 -17.47 3.33 -12.44
C ASP A 181 -16.23 2.41 -12.50
N TRP A 182 -16.41 1.10 -12.27
CA TRP A 182 -15.35 0.09 -12.36
C TRP A 182 -14.85 -0.15 -13.79
N HIS A 183 -15.68 0.12 -14.80
CA HIS A 183 -15.35 -0.12 -16.20
C HIS A 183 -14.76 1.11 -16.90
N THR A 184 -14.86 2.29 -16.29
CA THR A 184 -14.20 3.50 -16.77
C THR A 184 -12.68 3.37 -16.59
N GLY A 185 -11.91 3.29 -17.69
CA GLY A 185 -10.45 3.09 -17.67
C GLY A 185 -9.64 4.17 -16.92
N TYR A 186 -10.29 5.26 -16.51
CA TYR A 186 -9.75 6.29 -15.62
C TYR A 186 -9.89 5.97 -14.12
N ALA A 187 -10.48 4.82 -13.74
CA ALA A 187 -10.68 4.35 -12.36
C ALA A 187 -9.38 3.99 -11.59
N LYS A 188 -8.23 4.54 -12.01
CA LYS A 188 -6.95 4.42 -11.31
C LYS A 188 -6.90 5.26 -10.03
N SER A 189 -7.93 6.04 -9.75
CA SER A 189 -8.01 6.90 -8.59
C SER A 189 -9.35 6.74 -7.90
N LEU A 190 -9.31 6.37 -6.63
CA LEU A 190 -10.49 6.00 -5.84
C LEU A 190 -10.21 6.22 -4.36
N MET A 191 -11.28 6.16 -3.57
CA MET A 191 -11.19 6.07 -2.12
C MET A 191 -11.75 4.75 -1.61
N VAL A 192 -11.19 4.27 -0.50
CA VAL A 192 -11.71 3.09 0.22
C VAL A 192 -11.99 3.50 1.65
N TYR A 193 -13.25 3.44 2.05
CA TYR A 193 -13.65 3.59 3.43
C TYR A 193 -13.68 2.23 4.12
N LEU A 194 -12.97 2.14 5.25
CA LEU A 194 -12.92 0.96 6.12
C LEU A 194 -13.54 1.33 7.48
N ASN A 195 -14.60 0.62 7.85
CA ASN A 195 -15.36 0.93 9.06
C ASN A 195 -14.87 0.11 10.25
N GLY A 196 -14.19 0.77 11.18
CA GLY A 196 -13.67 0.13 12.40
C GLY A 196 -14.76 -0.37 13.37
N GLU A 197 -15.97 0.18 13.31
CA GLU A 197 -17.07 -0.25 14.18
C GLU A 197 -17.80 -1.50 13.68
N ALA A 198 -17.58 -1.88 12.41
CA ALA A 198 -18.27 -2.94 11.71
C ALA A 198 -17.42 -4.22 11.54
N ILE A 199 -16.44 -4.42 12.43
CA ILE A 199 -15.66 -5.66 12.50
C ILE A 199 -16.55 -6.78 13.06
N THR A 200 -16.84 -7.77 12.21
CA THR A 200 -17.82 -8.83 12.51
C THR A 200 -17.27 -9.98 13.36
N GLU A 201 -15.96 -10.19 13.31
CA GLU A 201 -15.32 -11.31 13.98
C GLU A 201 -15.07 -11.03 15.47
N PRO A 202 -15.52 -11.91 16.38
CA PRO A 202 -15.30 -11.71 17.82
C PRO A 202 -13.86 -12.03 18.20
N GLY A 203 -13.30 -11.34 19.18
CA GLY A 203 -11.94 -11.58 19.69
C GLY A 203 -11.73 -12.98 20.27
N PRO A 204 -10.49 -13.30 20.69
CA PRO A 204 -10.15 -14.63 21.21
C PRO A 204 -11.02 -15.11 22.38
N ARG A 205 -11.66 -14.18 23.11
CA ARG A 205 -12.55 -14.46 24.24
C ARG A 205 -14.03 -14.19 23.92
N GLY A 206 -14.38 -14.01 22.65
CA GLY A 206 -15.74 -13.70 22.22
C GLY A 206 -16.11 -12.22 22.30
N GLU A 207 -15.17 -11.34 22.67
CA GLU A 207 -15.41 -9.91 22.82
C GLU A 207 -15.63 -9.21 21.47
N ARG A 208 -16.44 -8.14 21.45
CA ARG A 208 -16.60 -7.31 20.26
C ARG A 208 -15.29 -6.56 20.00
N ILE A 209 -14.76 -6.70 18.77
CA ILE A 209 -13.62 -5.89 18.31
C ILE A 209 -14.18 -4.62 17.67
N VAL A 210 -13.60 -3.49 18.03
CA VAL A 210 -13.85 -2.20 17.39
C VAL A 210 -12.52 -1.51 17.12
N ASP A 211 -12.46 -0.82 15.99
CA ASP A 211 -11.31 -0.04 15.55
C ASP A 211 -11.69 1.43 15.28
N ASP A 212 -10.69 2.27 15.04
CA ASP A 212 -10.87 3.54 14.33
C ASP A 212 -11.28 3.24 12.88
N SER A 213 -11.93 4.21 12.22
CA SER A 213 -12.27 4.08 10.79
C SER A 213 -11.21 4.73 9.93
N PHE A 214 -11.02 4.22 8.71
CA PHE A 214 -9.98 4.71 7.82
C PHE A 214 -10.54 5.06 6.44
N LEU A 215 -9.97 6.10 5.85
CA LEU A 215 -10.21 6.46 4.46
C LEU A 215 -8.88 6.42 3.71
N LEU A 216 -8.81 5.55 2.71
CA LEU A 216 -7.64 5.35 1.87
C LEU A 216 -7.86 6.13 0.58
N LEU A 217 -7.07 7.17 0.31
CA LEU A 217 -7.13 7.96 -0.91
C LEU A 217 -6.00 7.51 -1.82
N ILE A 218 -6.35 6.92 -2.97
CA ILE A 218 -5.38 6.34 -3.89
C ILE A 218 -5.44 7.13 -5.19
N ASN A 219 -4.34 7.80 -5.55
CA ASN A 219 -4.16 8.46 -6.83
C ASN A 219 -3.07 7.75 -7.64
N ALA A 220 -3.43 6.76 -8.47
CA ALA A 220 -2.49 6.20 -9.44
C ALA A 220 -2.46 6.97 -10.79
N HIS A 221 -3.15 8.12 -10.88
CA HIS A 221 -3.04 9.02 -12.03
C HIS A 221 -1.69 9.74 -12.03
N HIS A 222 -1.28 10.21 -13.21
CA HIS A 222 0.01 10.85 -13.38
C HIS A 222 0.04 12.34 -13.01
N GLU A 223 -1.13 12.91 -12.73
CA GLU A 223 -1.34 14.29 -12.32
C GLU A 223 -1.87 14.34 -10.88
N ASN A 224 -1.69 15.49 -10.23
CA ASN A 224 -2.31 15.73 -8.92
C ASN A 224 -3.83 15.82 -9.11
N LEU A 225 -4.57 15.19 -8.21
CA LEU A 225 -6.04 15.20 -8.24
C LEU A 225 -6.57 15.77 -6.93
N SER A 226 -7.74 16.42 -7.00
CA SER A 226 -8.47 16.85 -5.82
C SER A 226 -9.57 15.83 -5.51
N PHE A 227 -9.60 15.38 -4.26
CA PHE A 227 -10.57 14.43 -3.73
C PHE A 227 -11.52 15.17 -2.81
N THR A 228 -12.82 14.96 -2.98
CA THR A 228 -13.84 15.45 -2.05
C THR A 228 -14.07 14.39 -0.99
N LEU A 229 -13.78 14.70 0.28
CA LEU A 229 -14.04 13.77 1.37
C LEU A 229 -15.53 13.41 1.43
N PRO A 230 -15.87 12.14 1.72
CA PRO A 230 -17.25 11.68 1.69
C PRO A 230 -18.11 12.38 2.75
N GLY A 231 -19.43 12.24 2.61
CA GLY A 231 -20.40 12.90 3.48
C GLY A 231 -20.29 12.49 4.96
N PRO A 232 -20.97 13.24 5.86
CA PRO A 232 -20.89 13.04 7.30
C PRO A 232 -21.36 11.66 7.77
N GLU A 233 -22.10 10.90 6.95
CA GLU A 233 -22.46 9.51 7.20
C GLU A 233 -21.26 8.56 7.28
N PHE A 234 -20.10 8.97 6.77
CA PHE A 234 -18.81 8.26 6.90
C PHE A 234 -17.96 8.78 8.06
N GLY A 235 -18.36 9.90 8.66
CA GLY A 235 -17.66 10.58 9.74
C GLY A 235 -17.16 11.98 9.38
N SER A 236 -16.82 12.74 10.42
CA SER A 236 -16.29 14.11 10.35
C SER A 236 -15.08 14.23 11.27
N GLY A 237 -14.06 14.99 10.86
CA GLY A 237 -12.81 15.14 11.63
C GLY A 237 -11.77 14.07 11.30
N TRP A 238 -11.49 13.92 10.01
CA TRP A 238 -10.45 13.04 9.47
C TRP A 238 -9.06 13.59 9.78
N GLU A 239 -8.23 12.77 10.41
CA GLU A 239 -6.83 13.07 10.73
C GLU A 239 -5.93 12.40 9.68
N PRO A 240 -5.07 13.13 8.95
CA PRO A 240 -4.10 12.51 8.07
C PRO A 240 -3.03 11.77 8.90
N VAL A 241 -2.77 10.51 8.55
CA VAL A 241 -1.81 9.66 9.29
C VAL A 241 -0.68 9.13 8.41
N LEU A 242 -0.81 9.20 7.08
CA LEU A 242 0.23 8.78 6.14
C LEU A 242 0.03 9.43 4.77
N ASP A 243 1.11 9.90 4.15
CA ASP A 243 1.18 10.27 2.73
C ASP A 243 2.49 9.79 2.14
N THR A 244 2.41 8.95 1.11
CA THR A 244 3.57 8.43 0.36
C THR A 244 4.37 9.50 -0.40
N SER A 245 3.81 10.69 -0.63
CA SER A 245 4.50 11.81 -1.26
C SER A 245 5.38 12.59 -0.30
N HIS A 246 5.28 12.33 1.00
CA HIS A 246 6.17 12.89 2.03
C HIS A 246 7.20 11.86 2.47
N ASP A 247 8.37 12.36 2.91
CA ASP A 247 9.45 11.52 3.43
C ASP A 247 9.27 11.17 4.92
N VAL A 248 8.29 11.80 5.61
CA VAL A 248 8.06 11.66 7.06
C VAL A 248 6.61 11.24 7.34
N VAL A 249 6.42 10.28 8.25
CA VAL A 249 5.08 9.71 8.56
C VAL A 249 4.40 10.40 9.75
N GLU A 250 5.14 10.82 10.79
CA GLU A 250 4.52 11.24 12.06
C GLU A 250 4.55 12.77 12.34
N GLU A 251 5.48 13.55 11.78
CA GLU A 251 5.62 14.99 12.11
C GLU A 251 4.87 15.94 11.16
N ALA A 252 4.35 15.45 10.02
CA ALA A 252 3.87 16.32 8.95
C ALA A 252 2.48 16.94 9.18
N TYR A 253 1.66 16.37 10.07
CA TYR A 253 0.22 16.67 10.12
C TYR A 253 -0.27 17.42 11.37
N GLY A 254 0.50 17.44 12.46
CA GLY A 254 0.12 18.17 13.69
C GLY A 254 -1.31 17.85 14.16
N ASP A 255 -2.09 18.90 14.45
CA ASP A 255 -3.51 18.83 14.85
C ASP A 255 -4.48 19.00 13.66
N GLU A 256 -4.03 18.75 12.43
CA GLU A 256 -4.85 18.92 11.23
C GLU A 256 -6.05 17.95 11.24
N ARG A 257 -7.25 18.51 11.00
CA ARG A 257 -8.50 17.76 10.93
C ARG A 257 -9.37 18.25 9.78
N TRP A 258 -9.67 17.34 8.86
CA TRP A 258 -10.53 17.62 7.71
C TRP A 258 -11.97 17.20 7.97
N GLN A 259 -12.90 18.01 7.49
CA GLN A 259 -14.34 17.79 7.62
C GLN A 259 -14.88 17.02 6.42
N ALA A 260 -16.08 16.46 6.60
CA ALA A 260 -16.82 15.87 5.49
C ALA A 260 -17.05 16.91 4.38
N GLY A 261 -16.80 16.53 3.13
CA GLY A 261 -16.91 17.42 1.97
C GLY A 261 -15.69 18.32 1.70
N ASP A 262 -14.67 18.32 2.56
CA ASP A 262 -13.44 19.06 2.29
C ASP A 262 -12.73 18.54 1.03
N LEU A 263 -12.03 19.45 0.35
CA LEU A 263 -11.21 19.13 -0.81
C LEU A 263 -9.77 18.86 -0.37
N VAL A 264 -9.31 17.64 -0.61
CA VAL A 264 -7.96 17.18 -0.29
C VAL A 264 -7.17 17.01 -1.58
N ALA A 265 -5.99 17.63 -1.66
CA ALA A 265 -5.08 17.43 -2.77
C ALA A 265 -4.30 16.13 -2.58
N VAL A 266 -4.39 15.22 -3.55
CA VAL A 266 -3.65 13.97 -3.56
C VAL A 266 -2.65 14.02 -4.71
N THR A 267 -1.38 14.04 -4.37
CA THR A 267 -0.26 14.10 -5.31
C THR A 267 -0.36 12.99 -6.37
N SER A 268 0.11 13.25 -7.59
CA SER A 268 0.24 12.23 -8.64
C SER A 268 0.92 10.96 -8.11
N ARG A 269 0.43 9.79 -8.52
CA ARG A 269 0.98 8.49 -8.14
C ARG A 269 1.30 8.39 -6.65
N SER A 270 0.34 8.75 -5.80
CA SER A 270 0.49 8.71 -4.34
C SER A 270 -0.71 8.06 -3.66
N PHE A 271 -0.48 7.69 -2.41
CA PHE A 271 -1.44 7.12 -1.48
C PHE A 271 -1.44 7.98 -0.20
N GLN A 272 -2.61 8.49 0.18
CA GLN A 272 -2.87 9.10 1.49
C GLN A 272 -3.81 8.24 2.34
N VAL A 273 -3.59 8.24 3.66
CA VAL A 273 -4.41 7.50 4.63
C VAL A 273 -4.90 8.47 5.68
N LEU A 274 -6.20 8.51 5.86
CA LEU A 274 -6.86 9.29 6.91
C LEU A 274 -7.47 8.37 7.94
N ARG A 275 -7.42 8.79 9.20
CA ARG A 275 -8.02 8.13 10.34
C ARG A 275 -9.17 8.97 10.86
N LEU A 276 -10.28 8.32 11.15
CA LEU A 276 -11.35 8.86 11.97
C LEU A 276 -11.27 8.17 13.33
N PRO A 277 -10.76 8.85 14.37
CA PRO A 277 -10.69 8.29 15.71
C PRO A 277 -12.09 7.89 16.18
N ARG A 278 -12.20 6.74 16.84
CA ARG A 278 -13.45 6.39 17.51
C ARG A 278 -13.79 7.43 18.57
N ALA A 279 -15.08 7.65 18.80
CA ALA A 279 -15.50 8.40 19.98
C ALA A 279 -15.04 7.65 21.23
N THR A 280 -14.24 8.31 22.08
CA THR A 280 -13.89 7.77 23.39
C THR A 280 -15.19 7.63 24.21
N PRO A 281 -15.47 6.45 24.80
CA PRO A 281 -16.66 6.27 25.62
C PRO A 281 -16.68 7.15 26.86
#